data_AF-A0A231PEI4-F1
#
_entry.id   AF-A0A231PEI4-F1
#
_cell.length_a   1.000
_cell.length_b   1.000
_cell.length_c   1.000
_cell.angle_alpha   90.00
_cell.angle_beta   90.00
_cell.angle_gamma   90.00
#
_symmetry.space_group_name_H-M   'P 1'
#
loop_
_entity.id
_entity.type
_entity.pdbx_description
1 polymer ?
#
loop_
_entity_poly.entity_id
_entity_poly.type
_entity_poly.pdbx_seq_one_letter_code
_entity_poly.pdbx_strand_id
1 'polypeptide(L)' 'MADLTPTPDRPGLRVSKPSPSAPATASAVCHCGASARATGDAQVKALVDGYTANHGPAHGRR' A
#
# COMPACT_ATOMS: atom_id res chain seq x y z
N MET A 1 -11.17 -6.03 -14.23
CA MET A 1 -10.17 -5.26 -13.44
C MET A 1 -9.00 -6.19 -13.16
N ALA A 2 -7.77 -5.74 -13.42
CA ALA A 2 -6.58 -6.52 -13.06
C ALA A 2 -6.44 -6.56 -11.53
N ASP A 3 -6.08 -7.72 -10.97
CA ASP A 3 -5.69 -7.80 -9.57
C ASP A 3 -4.33 -7.12 -9.41
N LEU A 4 -4.34 -5.95 -8.76
CA LEU A 4 -3.14 -5.16 -8.48
C LEU A 4 -2.62 -5.42 -7.06
N THR A 5 -3.07 -6.50 -6.42
CA THR A 5 -2.62 -6.85 -5.07
C THR A 5 -1.11 -7.10 -5.09
N PRO A 6 -0.33 -6.38 -4.28
CA PRO A 6 1.11 -6.54 -4.27
C PRO A 6 1.48 -7.93 -3.74
N THR A 7 2.47 -8.53 -4.37
CA THR A 7 3.02 -9.85 -4.03
C THR A 7 4.53 -9.74 -3.81
N PRO A 8 5.20 -10.76 -3.23
CA PRO A 8 6.66 -10.76 -3.15
C PRO A 8 7.35 -10.60 -4.51
N ASP A 9 6.80 -11.21 -5.57
CA ASP A 9 7.31 -11.08 -6.94
C ASP A 9 7.02 -9.72 -7.59
N ARG A 10 5.98 -9.02 -7.12
CA ARG A 10 5.54 -7.70 -7.59
C ARG A 10 5.21 -6.82 -6.39
N PRO A 11 6.22 -6.40 -5.62
CA PRO A 11 6.00 -5.64 -4.39
C PRO A 11 5.48 -4.24 -4.72
N GLY A 12 4.89 -3.62 -3.70
CA GLY A 12 4.19 -2.36 -3.87
C GLY A 12 3.19 -2.11 -2.75
N LEU A 13 2.49 -0.98 -2.88
CA LEU A 13 1.42 -0.57 -1.99
C LEU A 13 0.15 -0.42 -2.81
N ARG A 14 -0.91 -1.14 -2.42
CA ARG A 14 -2.25 -0.99 -2.99
C ARG A 14 -3.18 -0.44 -1.93
N VAL A 15 -3.87 0.64 -2.27
CA VAL A 15 -4.95 1.24 -1.47
C VAL A 15 -6.28 1.01 -2.21
N SER A 16 -7.34 0.76 -1.47
CA SER A 16 -8.68 0.59 -2.03
C SER A 16 -9.73 1.17 -1.09
N LYS A 17 -10.60 2.01 -1.63
CA LYS A 17 -11.74 2.60 -0.92
C LYS A 17 -12.98 2.45 -1.81
N PRO A 18 -13.87 1.47 -1.53
CA PRO A 18 -14.95 1.13 -2.44
C PRO A 18 -16.08 2.17 -2.45
N SER A 19 -16.20 2.98 -1.40
CA SER A 19 -17.12 4.12 -1.34
C SER A 19 -16.63 5.15 -0.32
N PRO A 20 -17.14 6.39 -0.34
CA PRO A 20 -16.76 7.42 0.65
C PRO A 20 -17.05 7.03 2.10
N SER A 21 -18.13 6.27 2.31
CA SER A 21 -18.61 5.84 3.63
C SER A 21 -18.05 4.51 4.10
N ALA A 22 -17.44 3.71 3.20
CA ALA A 22 -16.78 2.48 3.56
C ALA A 22 -15.34 2.75 4.02
N PRO A 23 -14.83 1.98 5.00
CA PRO A 23 -13.45 2.11 5.44
C PRO A 23 -12.49 1.80 4.28
N ALA A 24 -11.41 2.57 4.19
CA ALA A 24 -10.32 2.27 3.28
C ALA A 24 -9.59 0.98 3.70
N THR A 25 -8.99 0.30 2.72
CA THR A 25 -8.11 -0.85 2.94
C THR A 25 -6.80 -0.63 2.22
N ALA A 26 -5.71 -1.17 2.76
CA ALA A 26 -4.42 -1.16 2.09
C ALA A 26 -3.63 -2.44 2.35
N SER A 27 -2.82 -2.82 1.36
CA SER A 27 -1.86 -3.92 1.43
C SER A 27 -0.53 -3.44 0.90
N ALA A 28 0.54 -3.72 1.63
CA ALA A 28 1.91 -3.40 1.26
C ALA A 28 2.75 -4.67 1.27
N VAL A 29 3.59 -4.84 0.26
CA VAL A 29 4.66 -5.83 0.23
C VAL A 29 5.95 -5.11 -0.15
N CYS A 30 7.01 -5.35 0.61
CA CYS A 30 8.35 -4.80 0.42
C CYS A 30 9.26 -5.83 -0.25
N HIS A 31 10.21 -5.37 -1.06
CA HIS A 31 11.30 -6.21 -1.58
C HIS A 31 12.16 -6.86 -0.46
N CYS A 32 12.14 -6.28 0.73
CA CYS A 32 12.78 -6.80 1.94
C CYS A 32 12.06 -8.00 2.57
N GLY A 33 10.92 -8.44 2.01
CA GLY A 33 10.12 -9.55 2.54
C GLY A 33 9.09 -9.15 3.60
N ALA A 34 9.09 -7.90 4.05
CA ALA A 34 8.06 -7.39 4.94
C ALA A 34 6.72 -7.21 4.21
N SER A 35 5.62 -7.52 4.88
CA SER A 35 4.27 -7.25 4.38
C SER A 35 3.40 -6.65 5.48
N ALA A 36 2.45 -5.81 5.09
CA ALA A 36 1.54 -5.15 6.02
C ALA A 36 0.16 -4.96 5.41
N ARG A 37 -0.86 -4.96 6.27
CA ARG A 37 -2.25 -4.70 5.91
C ARG A 37 -2.86 -3.70 6.87
N ALA A 38 -3.71 -2.82 6.35
CA ALA A 38 -4.43 -1.83 7.13
C ALA A 38 -5.89 -1.74 6.69
N THR A 39 -6.79 -1.49 7.65
CA THR A 39 -8.21 -1.20 7.41
C THR A 39 -8.60 0.02 8.25
N GLY A 40 -9.33 0.95 7.64
CA GLY A 40 -9.67 2.27 8.20
C GLY A 40 -8.77 3.37 7.66
N ASP A 41 -9.34 4.55 7.43
CA ASP A 41 -8.66 5.65 6.73
C ASP A 41 -7.38 6.12 7.44
N ALA A 42 -7.41 6.23 8.76
CA ALA A 42 -6.26 6.64 9.56
C ALA A 42 -5.12 5.59 9.51
N GLN A 43 -5.47 4.30 9.61
CA GLN A 43 -4.51 3.20 9.57
C GLN A 43 -3.91 3.07 8.16
N VAL A 44 -4.74 3.22 7.13
CA VAL A 44 -4.30 3.23 5.73
C VAL A 44 -3.35 4.40 5.47
N LYS A 45 -3.67 5.59 5.98
CA LYS A 45 -2.77 6.75 5.88
C LYS A 45 -1.43 6.48 6.56
N ALA A 46 -1.43 5.98 7.79
CA ALA A 46 -0.20 5.64 8.51
C ALA A 46 0.65 4.61 7.76
N LEU A 47 0.00 3.61 7.12
CA LEU A 47 0.70 2.63 6.29
C LEU A 47 1.32 3.26 5.04
N VAL A 48 0.59 4.14 4.34
CA VAL A 48 1.08 4.85 3.15
C VAL A 48 2.27 5.74 3.50
N ASP A 49 2.15 6.51 4.59
CA ASP A 49 3.19 7.41 5.06
C ASP A 49 4.45 6.62 5.45
N GLY A 50 4.29 5.51 6.19
CA GLY A 50 5.39 4.61 6.55
C GLY A 50 6.05 3.94 5.34
N TYR A 51 5.26 3.44 4.39
CA TYR A 51 5.79 2.83 3.16
C TYR A 51 6.58 3.86 2.33
N THR A 52 6.05 5.08 2.19
CA THR A 52 6.69 6.18 1.45
C THR A 52 7.98 6.63 2.14
N ALA A 53 8.01 6.71 3.46
CA ALA A 53 9.22 7.09 4.21
C ALA A 53 10.35 6.06 4.05
N ASN A 54 10.02 4.76 3.95
CA ASN A 54 11.01 3.69 3.86
C ASN A 54 11.45 3.36 2.42
N HIS A 55 10.60 3.62 1.43
CA HIS A 55 10.86 3.21 0.05
C HIS A 55 10.88 4.38 -0.95
N GLY A 56 10.65 5.61 -0.46
CA GLY A 56 10.45 6.78 -1.29
C GLY A 56 9.16 6.69 -2.13
N PRO A 57 8.80 7.76 -2.86
CA PRO A 57 7.90 7.59 -3.98
C PRO A 57 8.56 6.60 -4.96
N ALA A 58 7.83 5.58 -5.39
CA ALA A 58 8.28 4.62 -6.42
C ALA A 58 8.70 5.29 -7.75
N HIS A 59 8.54 6.62 -7.87
CA HIS A 59 8.97 7.48 -8.97
C HIS A 59 10.18 8.36 -8.60
N GLY A 60 11.20 7.81 -7.96
CA GLY A 60 12.57 8.30 -8.08
C GLY A 60 13.06 8.02 -9.50
N ARG A 61 12.74 8.92 -10.44
CA ARG A 61 13.10 8.84 -11.87
C ARG A 61 14.58 8.49 -12.06
N ARG A 62 14.86 7.64 -13.05
CA ARG A 62 16.02 7.83 -13.91
C ARG A 62 15.56 7.88 -15.35
#